data_AF-A0A9R1UBZ0-F1
#
_entry.id   AF-A0A9R1UBZ0-F1
#
_cell.length_a   1.000
_cell.length_b   1.000
_cell.length_c   1.000
_cell.angle_alpha   90.00
_cell.angle_beta   90.00
_cell.angle_gamma   90.00
#
_symmetry.space_group_name_H-M   'P 1'
#
loop_
_entity.id
_entity.type
_entity.pdbx_description
1 polymer ?
#
loop_
_entity_poly.entity_id
_entity_poly.type
_entity_poly.pdbx_seq_one_letter_code
_entity_poly.pdbx_strand_id
1 'polypeptide(L)'
;MASADFDADRIWLNGREESINNPRLQNCLREIKKRAQLSPEMENWKLHICSKNNFPTAAGLASSAAGYACLSAALAKLYRVEGDISSIARCGSGSACRSVYGGFVRWYAGTDPNGNDSIAKQIVPASHWPEMRILILVVNEERKKTSSAIGMKNGVLTSELLKYRAEHCVPKRVEEMNQAIMTKNFEKFAQLMMKDSNQMHAVCLDTSPPCFYLNDVSFGVIDLIHAYNEASNRVKVGYTNDAGPNTVLYLLEKDVPEVLGLLDYYFPSKPVDNVEYKRGNPPASAPLSEELILKINKEQNSPGQIKSIIHTHVGNGPTYLKDPREHLLDSKGLPVEL
;
A
#
# COMPACT_ATOMS: atom_id res chain seq x y z
N MET A 1 -17.32 17.63 5.94
CA MET A 1 -18.13 18.63 6.65
C MET A 1 -19.51 18.06 6.89
N ALA A 2 -20.13 18.32 8.04
CA ALA A 2 -21.53 17.98 8.29
C ALA A 2 -22.32 19.26 8.56
N SER A 3 -23.52 19.39 8.00
CA SER A 3 -24.39 20.56 8.16
C SER A 3 -25.86 20.20 8.06
N ALA A 4 -26.71 21.00 8.73
CA ALA A 4 -28.17 20.97 8.56
C ALA A 4 -28.61 21.55 7.20
N ASP A 5 -27.81 22.44 6.61
CA ASP A 5 -28.12 23.12 5.36
C ASP A 5 -27.82 22.28 4.11
N PHE A 6 -27.30 21.07 4.30
CA PHE A 6 -27.02 20.15 3.20
C PHE A 6 -28.25 19.29 2.91
N ASP A 7 -28.66 19.23 1.65
CA ASP A 7 -29.85 18.45 1.24
C ASP A 7 -29.57 16.94 1.20
N ALA A 8 -28.32 16.53 0.96
CA ALA A 8 -27.94 15.13 0.80
C ALA A 8 -26.50 14.83 1.24
N ASP A 9 -26.21 13.55 1.52
CA ASP A 9 -24.84 13.08 1.70
C ASP A 9 -24.14 13.01 0.32
N ARG A 10 -22.94 13.60 0.20
CA ARG A 10 -22.20 13.69 -1.07
C ARG A 10 -20.72 13.37 -0.86
N ILE A 11 -20.10 12.77 -1.87
CA ILE A 11 -18.67 12.44 -1.84
C ILE A 11 -18.01 12.76 -3.17
N TRP A 12 -16.83 13.38 -3.10
CA TRP A 12 -15.96 13.63 -4.23
C TRP A 12 -14.61 12.94 -4.03
N LEU A 13 -14.13 12.30 -5.09
CA LEU A 13 -12.80 11.69 -5.14
C LEU A 13 -12.07 12.22 -6.36
N ASN A 14 -10.93 12.88 -6.13
CA ASN A 14 -10.10 13.46 -7.19
C ASN A 14 -10.92 14.36 -8.14
N GLY A 15 -11.73 15.26 -7.57
CA GLY A 15 -12.54 16.24 -8.31
C GLY A 15 -13.87 15.72 -8.87
N ARG A 16 -14.05 14.39 -8.92
CA ARG A 16 -15.27 13.76 -9.44
C ARG A 16 -16.21 13.37 -8.32
N GLU A 17 -17.48 13.68 -8.49
CA GLU A 17 -18.51 13.20 -7.58
C GLU A 17 -18.73 11.70 -7.78
N GLU A 18 -18.73 10.96 -6.68
CA GLU A 18 -18.90 9.51 -6.65
C GLU A 18 -20.21 9.16 -5.93
N SER A 19 -20.73 7.96 -6.18
CA SER A 19 -21.96 7.51 -5.53
C SER A 19 -21.75 7.31 -4.03
N ILE A 20 -22.49 8.09 -3.22
CA ILE A 20 -22.53 7.92 -1.76
C ILE A 20 -23.05 6.53 -1.37
N ASN A 21 -23.85 5.89 -2.22
CA ASN A 21 -24.48 4.58 -1.98
C ASN A 21 -23.53 3.40 -2.19
N ASN A 22 -22.22 3.64 -2.38
CA ASN A 22 -21.23 2.57 -2.44
C ASN A 22 -21.31 1.70 -1.16
N PRO A 23 -21.47 0.37 -1.26
CA PRO A 23 -21.67 -0.49 -0.09
C PRO A 23 -20.53 -0.42 0.95
N ARG A 24 -19.28 -0.27 0.50
CA ARG A 24 -18.11 -0.17 1.39
C ARG A 24 -18.11 1.15 2.15
N LEU A 25 -18.46 2.24 1.48
CA LEU A 25 -18.63 3.56 2.11
C LEU A 25 -19.76 3.53 3.13
N GLN A 26 -20.92 2.99 2.76
CA GLN A 26 -22.07 2.87 3.65
C GLN A 26 -21.76 2.03 4.90
N ASN A 27 -20.96 0.97 4.76
CA ASN A 27 -20.49 0.20 5.90
C ASN A 27 -19.62 1.05 6.86
N CYS A 28 -18.65 1.81 6.34
CA CYS A 28 -17.84 2.72 7.17
C CYS A 28 -18.69 3.80 7.86
N LEU A 29 -19.61 4.43 7.12
CA LEU A 29 -20.50 5.46 7.65
C LEU A 29 -21.41 4.92 8.76
N ARG A 30 -21.93 3.71 8.60
CA ARG A 30 -22.74 3.05 9.62
C ARG A 30 -21.92 2.72 10.87
N GLU A 31 -20.73 2.16 10.70
CA GLU A 31 -19.88 1.78 11.85
C GLU A 31 -19.35 3.00 12.63
N ILE A 32 -19.03 4.10 11.96
CA ILE A 32 -18.62 5.32 12.68
C ILE A 32 -19.81 5.94 13.42
N LYS A 33 -21.01 5.99 12.81
CA LYS A 33 -22.22 6.55 13.45
C LYS A 33 -22.64 5.76 14.68
N LYS A 34 -22.48 4.42 14.68
CA LYS A 34 -22.74 3.58 15.87
C LYS A 34 -21.87 3.94 17.08
N ARG A 35 -20.68 4.51 16.86
CA ARG A 35 -19.72 4.87 17.91
C ARG A 35 -19.68 6.37 18.19
N ALA A 36 -20.38 7.15 17.37
CA ALA A 36 -20.43 8.59 17.46
C ALA A 36 -21.23 9.00 18.70
N GLN A 37 -20.75 10.04 19.38
CA GLN A 37 -21.49 10.72 20.44
C GLN A 37 -22.15 11.96 19.84
N LEU A 38 -23.18 11.76 19.03
CA LEU A 38 -23.88 12.85 18.34
C LEU A 38 -24.84 13.57 19.29
N SER A 39 -24.93 14.89 19.17
CA SER A 39 -26.12 15.58 19.67
C SER A 39 -27.34 15.18 18.81
N PRO A 40 -28.56 15.21 19.36
CA PRO A 40 -29.78 14.92 18.60
C PRO A 40 -29.91 15.78 17.32
N GLU A 41 -29.38 17.00 17.36
CA GLU A 41 -29.38 17.92 16.22
C GLU A 41 -28.52 17.42 15.06
N MET A 42 -27.33 16.86 15.35
CA MET A 42 -26.38 16.39 14.35
C MET A 42 -26.78 15.06 13.71
N GLU A 43 -27.71 14.32 14.31
CA GLU A 43 -28.13 13.00 13.83
C GLU A 43 -28.76 13.08 12.43
N ASN A 44 -29.41 14.20 12.12
CA ASN A 44 -30.07 14.45 10.84
C ASN A 44 -29.24 15.24 9.83
N TRP A 45 -28.07 15.75 10.24
CA TRP A 45 -27.19 16.52 9.35
C TRP A 45 -26.67 15.65 8.22
N LYS A 46 -26.52 16.24 7.04
CA LYS A 46 -25.91 15.55 5.91
C LYS A 46 -24.41 15.81 5.87
N LEU A 47 -23.70 14.95 5.16
CA LEU A 47 -22.26 14.86 5.14
C LEU A 47 -21.73 15.07 3.72
N HIS A 48 -20.89 16.08 3.56
CA HIS A 48 -20.08 16.28 2.36
C HIS A 48 -18.64 15.84 2.63
N ILE A 49 -18.09 14.95 1.79
CA ILE A 49 -16.72 14.42 1.89
C ILE A 49 -15.98 14.73 0.59
N CYS A 50 -14.87 15.46 0.63
CA CYS A 50 -13.97 15.57 -0.52
C CYS A 50 -12.62 14.94 -0.19
N SER A 51 -12.12 14.10 -1.08
CA SER A 51 -10.86 13.37 -0.94
C SER A 51 -10.01 13.49 -2.19
N LYS A 52 -8.70 13.62 -2.01
CA LYS A 52 -7.70 13.69 -3.08
C LYS A 52 -6.55 12.76 -2.74
N ASN A 53 -5.94 12.16 -3.76
CA ASN A 53 -4.67 11.44 -3.64
C ASN A 53 -3.62 12.02 -4.61
N ASN A 54 -2.35 11.89 -4.24
CA ASN A 54 -1.20 12.40 -4.99
C ASN A 54 -0.44 11.28 -5.73
N PHE A 55 -1.05 10.09 -5.86
CA PHE A 55 -0.53 8.99 -6.66
C PHE A 55 -1.39 8.83 -7.91
N PRO A 56 -0.84 8.45 -9.07
CA PRO A 56 -1.66 8.17 -10.24
C PRO A 56 -2.68 7.08 -9.86
N THR A 57 -3.98 7.38 -9.98
CA THR A 57 -5.05 6.50 -9.46
C THR A 57 -5.01 5.10 -10.08
N ALA A 58 -4.42 4.98 -11.27
CA ALA A 58 -4.28 3.74 -12.01
C ALA A 58 -2.93 3.01 -11.79
N ALA A 59 -1.95 3.61 -11.07
CA ALA A 59 -0.62 3.03 -10.83
C ALA A 59 -0.61 1.82 -9.87
N GLY A 60 -1.74 1.15 -9.64
CA GLY A 60 -1.81 -0.10 -8.86
C GLY A 60 -1.48 0.02 -7.37
N LEU A 61 -1.04 1.20 -6.91
CA LEU A 61 -0.79 1.56 -5.51
C LEU A 61 -2.13 1.49 -4.76
N ALA A 62 -2.14 0.94 -3.54
CA ALA A 62 -3.35 0.60 -2.78
C ALA A 62 -4.18 1.83 -2.32
N SER A 63 -4.74 2.59 -3.27
CA SER A 63 -5.46 3.84 -3.07
C SER A 63 -6.68 3.69 -2.16
N SER A 64 -7.37 2.55 -2.21
CA SER A 64 -8.51 2.27 -1.33
C SER A 64 -8.09 2.15 0.14
N ALA A 65 -6.90 1.61 0.44
CA ALA A 65 -6.46 1.41 1.82
C ALA A 65 -6.22 2.77 2.50
N ALA A 66 -5.42 3.63 1.86
CA ALA A 66 -5.17 4.98 2.35
C ALA A 66 -6.47 5.81 2.41
N GLY A 67 -7.32 5.71 1.39
CA GLY A 67 -8.60 6.43 1.32
C GLY A 67 -9.53 6.10 2.48
N TYR A 68 -9.79 4.82 2.76
CA TYR A 68 -10.69 4.42 3.85
C TYR A 68 -10.07 4.65 5.24
N ALA A 69 -8.75 4.59 5.38
CA ALA A 69 -8.08 4.96 6.63
C ALA A 69 -8.22 6.47 6.90
N CYS A 70 -7.97 7.30 5.89
CA CYS A 70 -8.16 8.75 5.96
C CYS A 70 -9.61 9.11 6.28
N LEU A 71 -10.57 8.50 5.58
CA LEU A 71 -12.00 8.68 5.85
C LEU A 71 -12.35 8.34 7.30
N SER A 72 -11.89 7.19 7.80
CA SER A 72 -12.18 6.74 9.15
C SER A 72 -11.59 7.70 10.19
N ALA A 73 -10.36 8.16 10.00
CA ALA A 73 -9.72 9.14 10.89
C ALA A 73 -10.44 10.49 10.87
N ALA A 74 -10.79 11.01 9.69
CA ALA A 74 -11.50 12.28 9.54
C ALA A 74 -12.89 12.22 10.19
N LEU A 75 -13.64 11.13 9.98
CA LEU A 75 -14.97 10.97 10.57
C LEU A 75 -14.91 10.71 12.08
N ALA A 76 -13.90 9.99 12.56
CA ALA A 76 -13.69 9.84 14.00
C ALA A 76 -13.42 11.19 14.67
N LYS A 77 -12.64 12.06 14.02
CA LYS A 77 -12.43 13.43 14.49
C LYS A 77 -13.70 14.26 14.47
N LEU A 78 -14.47 14.19 13.38
CA LEU A 78 -15.73 14.92 13.22
C LEU A 78 -16.76 14.52 14.28
N TYR A 79 -16.91 13.22 14.52
CA TYR A 79 -17.93 12.64 15.40
C TYR A 79 -17.44 12.32 16.81
N ARG A 80 -16.23 12.77 17.15
CA ARG A 80 -15.59 12.58 18.47
C ARG A 80 -15.57 11.10 18.89
N VAL A 81 -15.31 10.21 17.94
CA VAL A 81 -15.13 8.78 18.22
C VAL A 81 -13.75 8.55 18.79
N GLU A 82 -13.69 8.01 20.00
CA GLU A 82 -12.46 7.62 20.67
C GLU A 82 -12.19 6.11 20.51
N GLY A 83 -10.95 5.69 20.76
CA GLY A 83 -10.54 4.27 20.71
C GLY A 83 -10.10 3.78 19.33
N ASP A 84 -10.22 2.47 19.10
CA ASP A 84 -9.78 1.82 17.85
C ASP A 84 -10.69 2.17 16.67
N ILE A 85 -10.10 2.79 15.65
CA ILE A 85 -10.74 3.07 14.36
C ILE A 85 -10.36 2.06 13.27
N SER A 86 -9.47 1.10 13.57
CA SER A 86 -9.00 0.12 12.58
C SER A 86 -10.13 -0.79 12.11
N SER A 87 -11.03 -1.18 13.01
CA SER A 87 -12.25 -1.94 12.70
C SER A 87 -13.22 -1.18 11.78
N ILE A 88 -13.34 0.14 11.90
CA ILE A 88 -14.15 0.98 10.99
C ILE A 88 -13.52 1.01 9.60
N ALA A 89 -12.21 1.26 9.52
CA ALA A 89 -11.49 1.32 8.25
C ALA A 89 -11.56 -0.01 7.50
N ARG A 90 -11.46 -1.15 8.21
CA ARG A 90 -11.59 -2.51 7.67
C ARG A 90 -12.89 -2.71 6.89
N CYS A 91 -14.00 -2.13 7.35
CA CYS A 91 -15.32 -2.27 6.73
C CYS A 91 -15.42 -1.64 5.33
N GLY A 92 -14.55 -0.66 5.04
CA GLY A 92 -14.44 -0.04 3.73
C GLY A 92 -13.44 -0.77 2.84
N SER A 93 -12.27 -1.07 3.38
CA SER A 93 -11.26 -1.90 2.72
C SER A 93 -10.46 -2.64 3.78
N GLY A 94 -10.33 -3.97 3.66
CA GLY A 94 -9.68 -4.79 4.67
C GLY A 94 -8.29 -4.29 5.06
N SER A 95 -7.44 -3.93 4.08
CA SER A 95 -6.10 -3.39 4.34
C SER A 95 -6.07 -1.97 4.90
N ALA A 96 -7.15 -1.19 4.82
CA ALA A 96 -7.21 0.17 5.36
C ALA A 96 -7.00 0.20 6.88
N CYS A 97 -7.37 -0.87 7.59
CA CYS A 97 -7.14 -0.99 9.03
C CYS A 97 -5.66 -0.83 9.40
N ARG A 98 -4.72 -1.23 8.53
CA ARG A 98 -3.28 -1.09 8.80
C ARG A 98 -2.76 0.33 8.60
N SER A 99 -3.44 1.11 7.76
CA SER A 99 -3.04 2.50 7.47
C SER A 99 -3.56 3.51 8.50
N VAL A 100 -4.27 3.08 9.55
CA VAL A 100 -4.65 3.96 10.67
C VAL A 100 -3.50 4.15 11.68
N TYR A 101 -2.42 3.37 11.55
CA TYR A 101 -1.20 3.47 12.34
C TYR A 101 0.01 3.72 11.43
N GLY A 102 1.06 4.32 12.00
CA GLY A 102 2.37 4.43 11.35
C GLY A 102 3.29 3.27 11.69
N GLY A 103 4.49 3.26 11.11
CA GLY A 103 5.50 2.25 11.38
C GLY A 103 5.15 0.89 10.78
N PHE A 104 5.43 -0.18 11.52
CA PHE A 104 5.10 -1.54 11.11
C PHE A 104 3.83 -1.97 11.83
N VAL A 105 2.86 -2.49 11.08
CA VAL A 105 1.50 -2.71 11.58
C VAL A 105 1.01 -4.11 11.22
N ARG A 106 0.46 -4.82 12.20
CA ARG A 106 -0.18 -6.12 12.02
C ARG A 106 -1.68 -5.96 11.99
N TRP A 107 -2.35 -6.58 11.02
CA TRP A 107 -3.79 -6.85 11.09
C TRP A 107 -3.98 -8.27 11.64
N TYR A 108 -4.67 -8.37 12.77
CA TYR A 108 -5.06 -9.64 13.37
C TYR A 108 -6.31 -10.16 12.66
N ALA A 109 -6.30 -11.44 12.25
CA ALA A 109 -7.43 -12.05 11.58
C ALA A 109 -8.69 -12.07 12.47
N GLY A 110 -8.49 -12.18 13.79
CA GLY A 110 -9.56 -12.34 14.76
C GLY A 110 -10.08 -13.78 14.79
N THR A 111 -10.87 -14.07 15.82
CA THR A 111 -11.55 -15.35 16.06
C THR A 111 -13.03 -15.14 16.38
N ASP A 112 -13.44 -13.92 16.74
CA ASP A 112 -14.84 -13.58 16.95
C ASP A 112 -15.56 -13.57 15.59
N PRO A 113 -16.63 -14.38 15.40
CA PRO A 113 -17.43 -14.38 14.17
C PRO A 113 -18.06 -13.02 13.83
N ASN A 114 -18.26 -12.15 14.83
CA ASN A 114 -18.73 -10.78 14.63
C ASN A 114 -17.60 -9.83 14.16
N GLY A 115 -16.35 -10.30 14.19
CA GLY A 115 -15.18 -9.57 13.75
C GLY A 115 -14.74 -8.46 14.70
N ASN A 116 -15.10 -8.51 15.99
CA ASN A 116 -14.71 -7.47 16.95
C ASN A 116 -13.21 -7.47 17.27
N ASP A 117 -12.55 -8.63 17.18
CA ASP A 117 -11.12 -8.80 17.46
C ASP A 117 -10.24 -8.81 16.20
N SER A 118 -10.84 -8.62 15.01
CA SER A 118 -10.12 -8.52 13.74
C SER A 118 -9.62 -7.08 13.47
N ILE A 119 -8.67 -6.63 14.29
CA ILE A 119 -8.19 -5.24 14.34
C ILE A 119 -6.72 -5.11 13.94
N ALA A 120 -6.29 -3.89 13.64
CA ALA A 120 -4.87 -3.60 13.45
C ALA A 120 -4.21 -3.15 14.74
N LYS A 121 -2.93 -3.48 14.93
CA LYS A 121 -2.09 -2.91 15.99
C LYS A 121 -0.71 -2.58 15.44
N GLN A 122 -0.14 -1.49 15.92
CA GLN A 122 1.26 -1.15 15.67
C GLN A 122 2.16 -2.18 16.35
N ILE A 123 3.11 -2.72 15.59
CA ILE A 123 4.20 -3.58 16.09
C ILE A 123 5.28 -2.67 16.69
N VAL A 124 5.76 -1.71 15.88
CA VAL A 124 6.75 -0.69 16.28
C VAL A 124 6.50 0.61 15.51
N PRO A 125 6.83 1.78 16.08
CA PRO A 125 6.66 3.07 15.40
C PRO A 125 7.61 3.25 14.22
N ALA A 126 7.37 4.25 13.39
CA ALA A 126 8.22 4.56 12.23
C ALA A 126 9.68 4.87 12.63
N SER A 127 9.86 5.52 13.78
CA SER A 127 11.17 5.82 14.37
C SER A 127 11.97 4.59 14.80
N HIS A 128 11.34 3.41 14.86
CA HIS A 128 12.06 2.19 15.23
C HIS A 128 13.13 1.85 14.22
N TRP A 129 12.85 1.91 12.92
CA TRP A 129 13.79 1.51 11.86
C TRP A 129 13.97 2.63 10.82
N PRO A 130 14.60 3.76 11.21
CA PRO A 130 14.68 4.96 10.39
C PRO A 130 15.53 4.78 9.12
N GLU A 131 16.39 3.77 9.07
CA GLU A 131 17.23 3.45 7.91
C GLU A 131 16.47 2.72 6.80
N MET A 132 15.25 2.23 7.05
CA MET A 132 14.47 1.50 6.06
C MET A 132 14.04 2.44 4.92
N ARG A 133 14.31 2.03 3.69
CA ARG A 133 13.91 2.73 2.46
C ARG A 133 13.07 1.82 1.59
N ILE A 134 12.25 2.46 0.76
CA ILE A 134 11.31 1.81 -0.12
C ILE A 134 11.47 2.43 -1.51
N LEU A 135 11.68 1.61 -2.53
CA LEU A 135 11.63 2.02 -3.93
C LEU A 135 10.43 1.35 -4.59
N ILE A 136 9.49 2.13 -5.09
CA ILE A 136 8.36 1.60 -5.84
C ILE A 136 8.66 1.74 -7.33
N LEU A 137 8.85 0.61 -8.00
CA LEU A 137 9.10 0.55 -9.43
C LEU A 137 7.75 0.49 -10.16
N VAL A 138 7.39 1.60 -10.81
CA VAL A 138 6.15 1.72 -11.57
C VAL A 138 6.41 1.15 -12.97
N VAL A 139 5.89 -0.05 -13.23
CA VAL A 139 6.04 -0.78 -14.50
C VAL A 139 4.92 -0.42 -15.47
N ASN A 140 3.68 -0.42 -14.97
CA ASN A 140 2.50 -0.06 -15.76
C ASN A 140 1.51 0.72 -14.89
N GLU A 141 0.84 1.69 -15.50
CA GLU A 141 -0.23 2.47 -14.89
C GLU A 141 -1.61 2.07 -15.41
N GLU A 142 -1.72 1.01 -16.20
CA GLU A 142 -3.01 0.49 -16.67
C GLU A 142 -3.83 -0.14 -15.55
N ARG A 143 -5.16 -0.12 -15.73
CA ARG A 143 -6.10 -0.75 -14.79
C ARG A 143 -5.81 -2.25 -14.65
N LYS A 144 -5.88 -2.72 -13.40
CA LYS A 144 -5.76 -4.14 -13.06
C LYS A 144 -6.78 -4.95 -13.86
N LYS A 145 -6.32 -6.01 -14.54
CA LYS A 145 -7.20 -6.95 -15.28
C LYS A 145 -8.22 -7.59 -14.34
N THR A 146 -7.76 -8.03 -13.17
CA THR A 146 -8.61 -8.59 -12.10
C THR A 146 -8.47 -7.72 -10.85
N SER A 147 -9.58 -7.26 -10.27
CA SER A 147 -9.52 -6.54 -8.99
C SER A 147 -9.12 -7.50 -7.86
N SER A 148 -8.40 -7.00 -6.86
CA SER A 148 -7.99 -7.82 -5.71
C SER A 148 -9.17 -8.49 -5.01
N ALA A 149 -10.32 -7.82 -4.93
CA ALA A 149 -11.53 -8.36 -4.30
C ALA A 149 -12.12 -9.55 -5.04
N ILE A 150 -12.11 -9.51 -6.37
CA ILE A 150 -12.55 -10.64 -7.20
C ILE A 150 -11.50 -11.76 -7.15
N GLY A 151 -10.23 -11.42 -7.34
CA GLY A 151 -9.14 -12.40 -7.32
C GLY A 151 -9.04 -13.16 -6.01
N MET A 152 -9.11 -12.47 -4.86
CA MET A 152 -9.07 -13.13 -3.55
C MET A 152 -10.30 -14.00 -3.29
N LYS A 153 -11.49 -13.56 -3.72
CA LYS A 153 -12.72 -14.36 -3.59
C LYS A 153 -12.61 -15.64 -4.39
N ASN A 154 -12.16 -15.56 -5.64
CA ASN A 154 -11.96 -16.73 -6.48
C ASN A 154 -10.88 -17.65 -5.91
N GLY A 155 -9.78 -17.11 -5.40
CA GLY A 155 -8.73 -17.88 -4.75
C GLY A 155 -9.26 -18.68 -3.57
N VAL A 156 -10.09 -18.09 -2.71
CA VAL A 156 -10.75 -18.80 -1.59
C VAL A 156 -11.63 -19.95 -2.09
N LEU A 157 -12.32 -19.77 -3.21
CA LEU A 157 -13.26 -20.76 -3.74
C LEU A 157 -12.58 -21.89 -4.53
N THR A 158 -11.38 -21.67 -5.07
CA THR A 158 -10.82 -22.54 -6.12
C THR A 158 -9.37 -22.94 -5.94
N SER A 159 -8.56 -22.21 -5.16
CA SER A 159 -7.15 -22.56 -4.93
C SER A 159 -7.02 -23.54 -3.77
N GLU A 160 -6.52 -24.73 -4.04
CA GLU A 160 -6.20 -25.73 -3.02
C GLU A 160 -5.00 -25.27 -2.17
N LEU A 161 -4.07 -24.52 -2.77
CA LEU A 161 -2.88 -24.00 -2.08
C LEU A 161 -3.20 -22.91 -1.06
N LEU A 162 -4.24 -22.10 -1.28
CA LEU A 162 -4.57 -20.98 -0.39
C LEU A 162 -4.91 -21.45 1.03
N LYS A 163 -5.67 -22.55 1.14
CA LYS A 163 -6.05 -23.09 2.45
C LYS A 163 -4.82 -23.48 3.26
N TYR A 164 -3.92 -24.26 2.66
CA TYR A 164 -2.66 -24.65 3.30
C TYR A 164 -1.80 -23.44 3.66
N ARG A 165 -1.71 -22.44 2.77
CA ARG A 165 -1.00 -21.18 3.04
C ARG A 165 -1.55 -20.49 4.28
N ALA A 166 -2.86 -20.33 4.39
CA ALA A 166 -3.51 -19.63 5.49
C ALA A 166 -3.39 -20.38 6.82
N GLU A 167 -3.55 -21.70 6.82
CA GLU A 167 -3.56 -22.53 8.04
C GLU A 167 -2.14 -22.81 8.57
N HIS A 168 -1.15 -22.97 7.69
CA HIS A 168 0.17 -23.48 8.09
C HIS A 168 1.35 -22.56 7.79
N CYS A 169 1.31 -21.80 6.69
CA CYS A 169 2.45 -20.97 6.28
C CYS A 169 2.41 -19.59 6.95
N VAL A 170 1.28 -18.89 6.86
CA VAL A 170 1.13 -17.50 7.31
C VAL A 170 1.32 -17.34 8.82
N PRO A 171 0.73 -18.17 9.71
CA PRO A 171 0.90 -17.99 11.16
C PRO A 171 2.38 -18.01 11.58
N LYS A 172 3.15 -18.98 11.09
CA LYS A 172 4.59 -19.07 11.34
C LYS A 172 5.36 -17.86 10.78
N ARG A 173 5.08 -17.47 9.53
CA ARG A 173 5.76 -16.33 8.90
C ARG A 173 5.48 -15.01 9.59
N VAL A 174 4.27 -14.81 10.09
CA VAL A 174 3.91 -13.59 10.83
C VAL A 174 4.78 -13.45 12.08
N GLU A 175 4.99 -14.53 12.85
CA GLU A 175 5.84 -14.42 14.04
C GLU A 175 7.32 -14.30 13.73
N GLU A 176 7.81 -14.98 12.68
CA GLU A 176 9.18 -14.76 12.20
C GLU A 176 9.39 -13.33 11.68
N MET A 177 8.39 -12.73 11.02
CA MET A 177 8.43 -11.36 10.51
C MET A 177 8.40 -10.35 11.66
N ASN A 178 7.54 -10.55 12.65
CA ASN A 178 7.48 -9.70 13.84
C ASN A 178 8.85 -9.67 14.54
N GLN A 179 9.48 -10.84 14.72
CA GLN A 179 10.82 -10.92 15.31
C GLN A 179 11.88 -10.22 14.46
N ALA A 180 11.84 -10.38 13.13
CA ALA A 180 12.77 -9.71 12.22
C ALA A 180 12.63 -8.17 12.28
N ILE A 181 11.40 -7.65 12.38
CA ILE A 181 11.12 -6.21 12.54
C ILE A 181 11.64 -5.71 13.89
N MET A 182 11.29 -6.39 14.99
CA MET A 182 11.70 -6.00 16.33
C MET A 182 13.22 -5.96 16.49
N THR A 183 13.93 -6.90 15.86
CA THR A 183 15.40 -7.00 15.93
C THR A 183 16.13 -6.28 14.80
N LYS A 184 15.42 -5.60 13.89
CA LYS A 184 15.99 -4.98 12.69
C LYS A 184 16.83 -5.94 11.83
N ASN A 185 16.46 -7.22 11.80
CA ASN A 185 17.14 -8.22 10.98
C ASN A 185 16.68 -8.09 9.53
N PHE A 186 17.37 -7.23 8.77
CA PHE A 186 17.03 -6.94 7.37
C PHE A 186 17.02 -8.18 6.48
N GLU A 187 18.02 -9.06 6.62
CA GLU A 187 18.13 -10.25 5.74
C GLU A 187 16.94 -11.20 5.95
N LYS A 188 16.60 -11.47 7.22
CA LYS A 188 15.42 -12.30 7.52
C LYS A 188 14.12 -11.62 7.07
N PHE A 189 14.00 -10.31 7.28
CA PHE A 189 12.87 -9.50 6.82
C PHE A 189 12.68 -9.59 5.31
N ALA A 190 13.74 -9.33 4.53
CA ALA A 190 13.73 -9.37 3.07
C ALA A 190 13.44 -10.79 2.54
N GLN A 191 14.06 -11.82 3.12
CA GLN A 191 13.80 -13.22 2.74
C GLN A 191 12.35 -13.63 2.97
N LEU A 192 11.76 -13.26 4.12
CA LEU A 192 10.36 -13.54 4.43
C LEU A 192 9.42 -12.80 3.49
N MET A 193 9.70 -11.53 3.23
CA MET A 193 8.93 -10.70 2.31
C MET A 193 8.89 -11.29 0.91
N MET A 194 10.05 -11.61 0.34
CA MET A 194 10.15 -12.20 -1.00
C MET A 194 9.42 -13.55 -1.06
N LYS A 195 9.61 -14.41 -0.06
CA LYS A 195 8.92 -15.71 0.03
C LYS A 195 7.40 -15.56 0.11
N ASP A 196 6.92 -14.59 0.88
CA ASP A 196 5.48 -14.39 1.05
C ASP A 196 4.84 -13.77 -0.18
N SER A 197 5.52 -12.84 -0.85
CA SER A 197 5.09 -12.30 -2.14
C SER A 197 5.00 -13.38 -3.21
N ASN A 198 6.06 -14.20 -3.37
CA ASN A 198 6.08 -15.30 -4.32
C ASN A 198 4.93 -16.29 -4.05
N GLN A 199 4.70 -16.67 -2.79
CA GLN A 199 3.63 -17.62 -2.46
C GLN A 199 2.23 -17.03 -2.64
N MET A 200 2.04 -15.72 -2.43
CA MET A 200 0.79 -15.04 -2.77
C MET A 200 0.51 -15.15 -4.28
N HIS A 201 1.50 -14.90 -5.13
CA HIS A 201 1.36 -15.01 -6.58
C HIS A 201 1.22 -16.46 -7.06
N ALA A 202 1.83 -17.43 -6.35
CA ALA A 202 1.60 -18.86 -6.61
C ALA A 202 0.13 -19.25 -6.36
N VAL A 203 -0.49 -18.75 -5.28
CA VAL A 203 -1.92 -18.93 -5.04
C VAL A 203 -2.78 -18.25 -6.12
N CYS A 204 -2.37 -17.07 -6.58
CA CYS A 204 -3.07 -16.39 -7.68
C CYS A 204 -3.03 -17.23 -8.96
N LEU A 205 -1.92 -17.91 -9.24
CA LEU A 205 -1.76 -18.82 -10.38
C LEU A 205 -2.56 -20.12 -10.21
N ASP A 206 -2.69 -20.62 -8.99
CA ASP A 206 -3.48 -21.82 -8.64
C ASP A 206 -5.00 -21.57 -8.61
N THR A 207 -5.43 -20.31 -8.62
CA THR A 207 -6.85 -19.92 -8.68
C THR A 207 -7.46 -20.28 -10.04
N SER A 208 -8.77 -20.61 -10.09
CA SER A 208 -9.50 -20.88 -11.34
C SER A 208 -10.63 -19.87 -11.60
N PRO A 209 -10.61 -19.09 -12.71
CA PRO A 209 -9.49 -18.94 -13.65
C PRO A 209 -8.27 -18.26 -12.99
N PRO A 210 -7.05 -18.49 -13.52
CA PRO A 210 -5.82 -17.97 -12.93
C PRO A 210 -5.77 -16.44 -12.96
N CYS A 211 -5.23 -15.88 -11.88
CA CYS A 211 -5.00 -14.45 -11.72
C CYS A 211 -3.53 -14.12 -12.00
N PHE A 212 -3.26 -13.44 -13.13
CA PHE A 212 -1.92 -12.97 -13.48
C PHE A 212 -1.74 -11.49 -13.10
N TYR A 213 -0.96 -11.25 -12.04
CA TYR A 213 -0.59 -9.90 -11.63
C TYR A 213 0.82 -9.50 -12.07
N LEU A 214 1.76 -10.45 -12.02
CA LEU A 214 3.13 -10.25 -12.47
C LEU A 214 3.21 -10.32 -14.00
N ASN A 215 4.11 -9.54 -14.57
CA ASN A 215 4.47 -9.61 -16.00
C ASN A 215 5.97 -9.81 -16.17
N ASP A 216 6.44 -9.83 -17.42
CA ASP A 216 7.85 -10.09 -17.75
C ASP A 216 8.80 -9.06 -17.09
N VAL A 217 8.38 -7.80 -16.97
CA VAL A 217 9.18 -6.77 -16.28
C VAL A 217 9.24 -7.06 -14.78
N SER A 218 8.13 -7.48 -14.16
CA SER A 218 8.13 -7.92 -12.75
C SER A 218 9.11 -9.06 -12.53
N PHE A 219 9.09 -10.08 -13.40
CA PHE A 219 10.01 -11.22 -13.31
C PHE A 219 11.46 -10.82 -13.58
N GLY A 220 11.73 -9.93 -14.54
CA GLY A 220 13.06 -9.39 -14.78
C GLY A 220 13.62 -8.66 -13.55
N VAL A 221 12.80 -7.88 -12.85
CA VAL A 221 13.22 -7.25 -11.59
C VAL A 221 13.51 -8.30 -10.52
N ILE A 222 12.63 -9.29 -10.35
CA ILE A 222 12.82 -10.38 -9.37
C ILE A 222 14.15 -11.09 -9.61
N ASP A 223 14.40 -11.48 -10.86
CA ASP A 223 15.62 -12.16 -11.29
C ASP A 223 16.89 -11.30 -11.07
N LEU A 224 16.81 -10.00 -11.38
CA LEU A 224 17.90 -9.06 -11.10
C LEU A 224 18.19 -8.95 -9.60
N ILE A 225 17.17 -8.85 -8.75
CA ILE A 225 17.36 -8.71 -7.30
C ILE A 225 17.99 -9.97 -6.69
N HIS A 226 17.61 -11.16 -7.15
CA HIS A 226 18.29 -12.40 -6.72
C HIS A 226 19.76 -12.40 -7.12
N ALA A 227 20.07 -12.11 -8.38
CA ALA A 227 21.46 -12.07 -8.86
C ALA A 227 22.30 -10.99 -8.16
N TYR A 228 21.72 -9.82 -7.88
CA TYR A 228 22.40 -8.76 -7.13
C TYR A 228 22.70 -9.16 -5.68
N ASN A 229 21.73 -9.77 -4.98
CA ASN A 229 21.95 -10.25 -3.61
C ASN A 229 23.01 -11.36 -3.57
N GLU A 230 23.01 -12.27 -4.54
CA GLU A 230 24.01 -13.33 -4.69
C GLU A 230 25.41 -12.75 -4.96
N ALA A 231 25.53 -11.86 -5.95
CA ALA A 231 26.78 -11.17 -6.28
C ALA A 231 27.34 -10.34 -5.10
N SER A 232 26.45 -9.84 -4.24
CA SER A 232 26.78 -9.10 -3.01
C SER A 232 27.13 -10.00 -1.82
N ASN A 233 27.00 -11.33 -1.96
CA ASN A 233 27.12 -12.32 -0.87
C ASN A 233 26.24 -12.02 0.36
N ARG A 234 25.13 -11.30 0.15
CA ARG A 234 24.25 -10.83 1.22
C ARG A 234 22.90 -10.39 0.66
N VAL A 235 21.82 -10.64 1.40
CA VAL A 235 20.50 -10.07 1.07
C VAL A 235 20.48 -8.59 1.42
N LYS A 236 20.70 -7.72 0.42
CA LYS A 236 20.69 -6.25 0.53
C LYS A 236 19.36 -5.64 0.11
N VAL A 237 18.59 -6.34 -0.72
CA VAL A 237 17.28 -5.88 -1.20
C VAL A 237 16.25 -7.01 -1.09
N GLY A 238 15.09 -6.71 -0.55
CA GLY A 238 13.90 -7.54 -0.64
C GLY A 238 12.92 -6.95 -1.63
N TYR A 239 12.20 -7.78 -2.38
CA TYR A 239 11.11 -7.34 -3.24
C TYR A 239 9.76 -7.86 -2.74
N THR A 240 8.70 -7.15 -3.06
CA THR A 240 7.32 -7.60 -2.94
C THR A 240 6.45 -6.99 -4.04
N ASN A 241 5.44 -7.74 -4.45
CA ASN A 241 4.45 -7.35 -5.44
C ASN A 241 3.05 -7.57 -4.86
N ASP A 242 2.20 -6.56 -4.97
CA ASP A 242 0.77 -6.65 -4.65
C ASP A 242 -0.04 -7.22 -5.83
N ALA A 243 -1.35 -6.98 -5.87
CA ALA A 243 -2.22 -7.28 -7.00
C ALA A 243 -1.94 -6.36 -8.22
N GLY A 244 -0.77 -6.46 -8.84
CA GLY A 244 -0.35 -5.72 -10.03
C GLY A 244 1.14 -5.92 -10.36
N PRO A 245 1.61 -5.41 -11.51
CA PRO A 245 2.96 -5.68 -11.99
C PRO A 245 4.05 -4.81 -11.32
N ASN A 246 3.66 -3.77 -10.58
CA ASN A 246 4.61 -2.90 -9.89
C ASN A 246 5.33 -3.66 -8.79
N THR A 247 6.66 -3.50 -8.76
CA THR A 247 7.53 -4.14 -7.76
C THR A 247 7.94 -3.11 -6.74
N VAL A 248 7.77 -3.44 -5.46
CA VAL A 248 8.21 -2.62 -4.34
C VAL A 248 9.47 -3.25 -3.76
N LEU A 249 10.55 -2.50 -3.74
CA LEU A 249 11.81 -2.90 -3.13
C LEU A 249 11.93 -2.30 -1.74
N TYR A 250 12.38 -3.11 -0.79
CA TYR A 250 12.83 -2.69 0.53
C TYR A 250 14.33 -2.88 0.63
N LEU A 251 15.01 -1.90 1.20
CA LEU A 251 16.46 -1.85 1.38
C LEU A 251 16.82 -0.88 2.50
N LEU A 252 18.08 -0.85 2.90
CA LEU A 252 18.56 0.14 3.86
C LEU A 252 19.10 1.37 3.13
N GLU A 253 19.03 2.52 3.80
CA GLU A 253 19.45 3.83 3.27
C GLU A 253 20.81 3.83 2.59
N LYS A 254 21.80 3.19 3.23
CA LYS A 254 23.16 3.06 2.70
C LYS A 254 23.25 2.35 1.34
N ASP A 255 22.27 1.52 1.00
CA ASP A 255 22.26 0.70 -0.21
C ASP A 255 21.47 1.37 -1.35
N VAL A 256 20.76 2.47 -1.08
CA VAL A 256 19.93 3.15 -2.09
C VAL A 256 20.73 3.66 -3.30
N PRO A 257 21.88 4.36 -3.16
CA PRO A 257 22.62 4.85 -4.32
C PRO A 257 23.05 3.73 -5.28
N GLU A 258 23.56 2.62 -4.76
CA GLU A 258 24.02 1.48 -5.56
C GLU A 258 22.84 0.77 -6.23
N VAL A 259 21.71 0.59 -5.54
CA VAL A 259 20.51 -0.04 -6.12
C VAL A 259 19.87 0.86 -7.19
N LEU A 260 19.94 2.18 -7.06
CA LEU A 260 19.50 3.08 -8.13
C LEU A 260 20.42 2.99 -9.36
N GLY A 261 21.74 2.89 -9.16
CA GLY A 261 22.69 2.61 -10.23
C GLY A 261 22.45 1.26 -10.92
N LEU A 262 22.10 0.24 -10.12
CA LEU A 262 21.71 -1.08 -10.60
C LEU A 262 20.51 -1.00 -11.54
N LEU A 263 19.46 -0.29 -11.11
CA LEU A 263 18.25 -0.09 -11.89
C LEU A 263 18.51 0.75 -13.14
N ASP A 264 19.31 1.81 -13.05
CA ASP A 264 19.67 2.63 -14.21
C ASP A 264 20.43 1.84 -15.28
N TYR A 265 21.28 0.89 -14.87
CA TYR A 265 22.06 0.07 -15.78
C TYR A 265 21.22 -1.05 -16.42
N TYR A 266 20.49 -1.83 -15.62
CA TYR A 266 19.77 -3.02 -16.12
C TYR A 266 18.34 -2.73 -16.59
N PHE A 267 17.75 -1.62 -16.17
CA PHE A 267 16.42 -1.14 -16.60
C PHE A 267 16.51 0.33 -17.03
N PRO A 268 17.28 0.64 -18.09
CA PRO A 268 17.53 2.02 -18.48
C PRO A 268 16.23 2.80 -18.70
N SER A 269 16.18 4.01 -18.17
CA SER A 269 15.03 4.90 -18.39
C SER A 269 14.91 5.28 -19.86
N LYS A 270 13.68 5.51 -20.33
CA LYS A 270 13.44 6.20 -21.61
C LYS A 270 12.96 7.60 -21.27
N PRO A 271 13.73 8.66 -21.58
CA PRO A 271 13.32 10.03 -21.31
C PRO A 271 11.94 10.31 -21.93
N VAL A 272 11.05 10.86 -21.13
CA VAL A 272 9.75 11.39 -21.58
C VAL A 272 9.71 12.83 -21.09
N ASP A 273 9.39 13.75 -22.00
CA ASP A 273 9.33 15.18 -21.67
C ASP A 273 8.37 15.42 -20.49
N ASN A 274 8.79 16.27 -19.56
CA ASN A 274 8.00 16.71 -18.40
C ASN A 274 7.59 15.61 -17.40
N VAL A 275 8.23 14.43 -17.42
CA VAL A 275 8.01 13.37 -16.42
C VAL A 275 9.26 13.17 -15.57
N GLU A 276 9.15 13.46 -14.27
CA GLU A 276 10.20 13.12 -13.31
C GLU A 276 10.29 11.60 -13.14
N TYR A 277 11.37 11.00 -13.65
CA TYR A 277 11.58 9.54 -13.58
C TYR A 277 11.76 9.04 -12.15
N LYS A 278 12.48 9.79 -11.31
CA LYS A 278 12.80 9.44 -9.91
C LYS A 278 12.16 10.45 -8.97
N ARG A 279 11.03 10.07 -8.37
CA ARG A 279 10.23 10.91 -7.47
C ARG A 279 10.58 10.66 -6.01
N GLY A 280 10.36 11.65 -5.15
CA GLY A 280 10.60 11.53 -3.70
C GLY A 280 12.06 11.79 -3.30
N ASN A 281 12.76 12.63 -4.08
CA ASN A 281 14.12 13.12 -3.82
C ASN A 281 15.11 12.01 -3.41
N PRO A 282 15.28 10.94 -4.21
CA PRO A 282 16.31 9.96 -3.92
C PRO A 282 17.72 10.55 -3.99
N PRO A 283 18.71 9.93 -3.33
CA PRO A 283 20.11 10.27 -3.55
C PRO A 283 20.51 10.00 -5.01
N ALA A 284 21.64 10.57 -5.43
CA ALA A 284 22.21 10.28 -6.73
C ALA A 284 22.55 8.78 -6.86
N SER A 285 22.34 8.23 -8.05
CA SER A 285 22.76 6.87 -8.38
C SER A 285 24.28 6.75 -8.31
N ALA A 286 24.78 5.68 -7.69
CA ALA A 286 26.19 5.33 -7.73
C ALA A 286 26.49 4.51 -8.99
N PRO A 287 27.64 4.70 -9.66
CA PRO A 287 28.05 3.84 -10.76
C PRO A 287 28.29 2.41 -10.25
N LEU A 288 27.91 1.41 -11.06
CA LEU A 288 28.21 0.01 -10.75
C LEU A 288 29.68 -0.29 -11.04
N SER A 289 30.34 -1.04 -10.15
CA SER A 289 31.67 -1.58 -10.42
C SER A 289 31.62 -2.65 -11.51
N GLU A 290 32.66 -2.75 -12.33
CA GLU A 290 32.80 -3.82 -13.34
C GLU A 290 32.73 -5.21 -12.73
N GLU A 291 33.32 -5.41 -11.54
CA GLU A 291 33.27 -6.67 -10.80
C GLU A 291 31.82 -7.10 -10.50
N LEU A 292 30.99 -6.16 -10.03
CA LEU A 292 29.59 -6.43 -9.73
C LEU A 292 28.79 -6.76 -11.00
N ILE A 293 29.02 -6.04 -12.11
CA ILE A 293 28.37 -6.32 -13.40
C ILE A 293 28.72 -7.72 -13.88
N LEU A 294 30.02 -8.10 -13.80
CA LEU A 294 30.50 -9.43 -14.17
C LEU A 294 29.91 -10.53 -13.30
N LYS A 295 29.75 -10.29 -11.99
CA LYS A 295 29.12 -11.26 -11.08
C LYS A 295 27.63 -11.44 -11.34
N ILE A 296 26.90 -10.36 -11.64
CA ILE A 296 25.47 -10.43 -11.95
C ILE A 296 25.24 -11.16 -13.28
N ASN A 297 26.12 -10.94 -14.27
CA ASN A 297 26.12 -11.65 -15.56
C ASN A 297 24.74 -11.72 -16.22
N LYS A 298 24.08 -10.56 -16.37
CA LYS A 298 22.79 -10.42 -17.06
C LYS A 298 22.87 -9.40 -18.18
N GLU A 299 22.00 -9.56 -19.16
CA GLU A 299 21.80 -8.57 -20.21
C GLU A 299 20.99 -7.37 -19.71
N GLN A 300 21.19 -6.21 -20.33
CA GLN A 300 20.37 -5.04 -20.06
C GLN A 300 18.99 -5.20 -20.69
N ASN A 301 17.95 -4.74 -20.00
CA ASN A 301 16.61 -4.69 -20.56
C ASN A 301 16.46 -3.52 -21.55
N SER A 302 15.45 -3.63 -22.42
CA SER A 302 15.09 -2.51 -23.30
C SER A 302 14.70 -1.26 -22.51
N PRO A 303 15.09 -0.05 -22.95
CA PRO A 303 14.77 1.17 -22.23
C PRO A 303 13.27 1.44 -22.04
N GLY A 304 12.91 1.99 -20.88
CA GLY A 304 11.55 2.48 -20.59
C GLY A 304 10.55 1.41 -20.13
N GLN A 305 11.02 0.23 -19.72
CA GLN A 305 10.19 -0.80 -19.08
C GLN A 305 9.70 -0.39 -17.69
N ILE A 306 10.55 0.30 -16.90
CA ILE A 306 10.14 1.01 -15.68
C ILE A 306 9.79 2.44 -16.10
N LYS A 307 8.58 2.91 -15.76
CA LYS A 307 8.08 4.25 -16.09
C LYS A 307 8.53 5.31 -15.10
N SER A 308 8.57 4.96 -13.83
CA SER A 308 9.14 5.81 -12.78
C SER A 308 9.51 5.01 -11.55
N ILE A 309 10.33 5.60 -10.69
CA ILE A 309 10.72 5.09 -9.38
C ILE A 309 10.23 6.10 -8.35
N ILE A 310 9.51 5.64 -7.33
CA ILE A 310 9.15 6.46 -6.17
C ILE A 310 10.02 6.03 -5.00
N HIS A 311 10.86 6.94 -4.51
CA HIS A 311 11.66 6.76 -3.30
C HIS A 311 10.90 7.28 -2.08
N THR A 312 10.79 6.46 -1.05
CA THR A 312 10.14 6.80 0.22
C THR A 312 10.70 5.98 1.38
N HIS A 313 10.16 6.18 2.58
CA HIS A 313 10.59 5.54 3.82
C HIS A 313 9.37 5.14 4.67
N VAL A 314 9.63 4.47 5.79
CA VAL A 314 8.59 4.13 6.77
C VAL A 314 7.99 5.42 7.34
N GLY A 315 6.67 5.56 7.25
CA GLY A 315 5.94 6.78 7.61
C GLY A 315 5.12 6.66 8.89
N ASN A 316 4.68 7.81 9.39
CA ASN A 316 3.72 7.91 10.49
C ASN A 316 2.29 7.60 10.02
N GLY A 317 1.36 7.47 10.98
CA GLY A 317 -0.05 7.27 10.70
C GLY A 317 -0.76 8.54 10.18
N PRO A 318 -2.09 8.51 10.06
CA PRO A 318 -2.86 9.68 9.63
C PRO A 318 -2.60 10.90 10.50
N THR A 319 -2.59 12.08 9.87
CA THR A 319 -2.39 13.37 10.56
C THR A 319 -3.58 14.28 10.32
N TYR A 320 -3.84 15.18 11.28
CA TYR A 320 -4.87 16.20 11.14
C TYR A 320 -4.22 17.51 10.70
N LEU A 321 -4.64 18.00 9.55
CA LEU A 321 -4.23 19.29 9.02
C LEU A 321 -4.87 20.40 9.82
N LYS A 322 -4.09 21.45 10.14
CA LYS A 322 -4.54 22.59 10.95
C LYS A 322 -4.77 23.84 10.11
N ASP A 323 -4.18 23.90 8.92
CA ASP A 323 -4.29 25.05 8.04
C ASP A 323 -5.60 24.95 7.22
N PRO A 324 -6.55 25.89 7.39
CA PRO A 324 -7.79 25.88 6.63
C PRO A 324 -7.59 25.93 5.11
N ARG A 325 -6.44 26.40 4.62
CA ARG A 325 -6.11 26.43 3.19
C ARG A 325 -5.90 25.03 2.60
N GLU A 326 -5.68 24.03 3.44
CA GLU A 326 -5.56 22.63 3.03
C GLU A 326 -6.91 21.90 2.99
N HIS A 327 -8.01 22.57 3.39
CA HIS A 327 -9.34 21.98 3.30
C HIS A 327 -9.76 21.81 1.84
N LEU A 328 -10.26 20.61 1.51
CA LEU A 328 -10.75 20.31 0.17
C LEU A 328 -12.19 20.78 -0.07
N LEU A 329 -12.87 21.26 0.97
CA LEU A 329 -14.21 21.83 0.90
C LEU A 329 -14.17 23.31 1.30
N ASP A 330 -14.91 24.14 0.57
CA ASP A 330 -15.11 25.56 0.86
C ASP A 330 -16.06 25.77 2.06
N SER A 331 -16.36 27.02 2.38
CA SER A 331 -17.28 27.36 3.48
C SER A 331 -18.74 26.94 3.23
N LYS A 332 -19.10 26.61 1.98
CA LYS A 332 -20.42 26.08 1.60
C LYS A 332 -20.43 24.54 1.58
N GLY A 333 -19.31 23.90 1.92
CA GLY A 333 -19.18 22.45 1.88
C GLY A 333 -19.07 21.88 0.48
N LEU A 334 -18.65 22.65 -0.52
CA LEU A 334 -18.42 22.19 -1.89
C LEU A 334 -16.92 22.09 -2.21
N PRO A 335 -16.49 21.23 -3.14
CA PRO A 335 -15.08 21.10 -3.50
C PRO A 335 -14.45 22.44 -3.92
N VAL A 336 -13.26 22.74 -3.37
CA VAL A 336 -12.47 23.92 -3.77
C VAL A 336 -11.91 23.77 -5.19
N GLU A 337 -11.57 22.54 -5.57
CA GLU A 337 -11.13 22.15 -6.92
C GLU A 337 -12.03 20.99 -7.42
N LEU A 338 -12.53 21.12 -8.65
CA LEU A 338 -13.24 20.06 -9.39
C LEU A 338 -12.31 19.39 -10.41
#